data_AF-A0A9D1E629-F1
#
_entry.id   AF-A0A9D1E629-F1
#
_cell.length_a   1.000
_cell.length_b   1.000
_cell.length_c   1.000
_cell.angle_alpha   90.00
_cell.angle_beta   90.00
_cell.angle_gamma   90.00
#
_symmetry.space_group_name_H-M   'P 1'
#
loop_
_entity.id
_entity.type
_entity.pdbx_description
1 polymer ?
#
loop_
_entity_poly.entity_id
_entity_poly.type
_entity_poly.pdbx_seq_one_letter_code
_entity_poly.pdbx_strand_id
1 'polypeptide(L)'
;MAVRQFVGRNDDYIIEGNYRYAYPQRFEECDVLVFLGFNRFVCFRRAFSRYKKFKGKPRPDLPCPEKFDFEFAKWILWDGRARSRRRGLYSAARSCKGKVFIIKKQRQLDEFLNKI
;
A
#
# COMPACT_ATOMS: atom_id res chain seq x y z
N MET A 1 8.09 4.70 -15.55
CA MET A 1 8.80 5.97 -15.86
C MET A 1 8.24 7.14 -15.06
N ALA A 2 6.92 7.38 -15.07
CA ALA A 2 6.29 8.53 -14.39
C ALA A 2 6.69 8.72 -12.90
N VAL A 3 6.67 7.64 -12.10
CA VAL A 3 6.98 7.74 -10.66
C VAL A 3 8.43 8.15 -10.38
N ARG A 4 9.40 7.64 -11.15
CA ARG A 4 10.82 8.01 -10.97
C ARG A 4 11.07 9.47 -11.33
N GLN A 5 10.41 9.95 -12.39
CA GLN A 5 10.48 11.36 -12.78
C GLN A 5 9.80 12.28 -11.77
N PHE A 6 8.65 11.86 -11.21
CA PHE A 6 7.99 12.61 -10.14
C PHE A 6 8.88 12.75 -8.92
N VAL A 7 9.45 11.64 -8.46
CA VAL A 7 10.37 11.62 -7.30
C VAL A 7 11.59 12.50 -7.54
N GLY A 8 12.23 12.42 -8.71
CA GLY A 8 13.42 13.23 -9.00
C GLY A 8 13.18 14.72 -9.30
N ARG A 9 11.93 15.21 -9.25
CA ARG A 9 11.58 16.62 -9.56
C ARG A 9 10.93 17.36 -8.40
N ASN A 10 10.63 16.68 -7.30
CA ASN A 10 9.94 17.26 -6.17
C ASN A 10 10.78 17.01 -4.92
N ASP A 11 11.00 18.05 -4.13
CA ASP A 11 11.81 17.96 -2.92
C ASP A 11 10.99 17.40 -1.75
N ASP A 12 9.70 17.74 -1.66
CA ASP A 12 8.78 17.27 -0.62
C ASP A 12 7.55 16.58 -1.23
N TYR A 13 7.30 15.32 -0.84
CA TYR A 13 6.15 14.59 -1.35
C TYR A 13 5.70 13.45 -0.43
N ILE A 14 4.40 13.11 -0.52
CA ILE A 14 3.85 11.84 -0.04
C ILE A 14 3.43 11.04 -1.25
N ILE A 15 3.90 9.79 -1.33
CA ILE A 15 3.57 8.89 -2.44
C ILE A 15 3.15 7.50 -1.95
N GLU A 16 1.91 7.13 -2.24
CA GLU A 16 1.33 5.83 -1.94
C GLU A 16 1.34 4.94 -3.19
N GLY A 17 1.43 3.63 -3.01
CA GLY A 17 1.34 2.67 -4.12
C GLY A 17 2.48 1.64 -4.15
N ASN A 18 2.20 0.51 -4.83
CA ASN A 18 3.10 -0.64 -4.92
C ASN A 18 4.06 -0.57 -6.12
N TYR A 19 4.76 0.57 -6.31
CA TYR A 19 5.67 0.79 -7.45
C TYR A 19 7.02 0.08 -7.26
N ARG A 20 7.01 -1.26 -7.35
CA ARG A 20 8.18 -2.11 -7.08
C ARG A 20 9.44 -1.73 -7.85
N TYR A 21 9.28 -1.29 -9.10
CA TYR A 21 10.39 -0.85 -9.95
C TYR A 21 11.06 0.45 -9.46
N ALA A 22 10.38 1.22 -8.61
CA ALA A 22 10.87 2.47 -8.05
C ALA A 22 11.21 2.36 -6.55
N TYR A 23 11.20 1.15 -5.97
CA TYR A 23 11.55 0.95 -4.57
C TYR A 23 12.95 1.45 -4.21
N PRO A 24 14.02 1.15 -4.97
CA PRO A 24 15.37 1.59 -4.59
C PRO A 24 15.45 3.11 -4.39
N GLN A 25 15.05 3.88 -5.41
CA GLN A 25 15.03 5.34 -5.37
C GLN A 25 14.16 5.87 -4.22
N ARG A 26 12.88 5.45 -4.18
CA ARG A 26 11.93 5.93 -3.17
C ARG A 26 12.34 5.60 -1.74
N PHE A 27 12.98 4.45 -1.54
CA PHE A 27 13.34 4.02 -0.21
C PHE A 27 14.67 4.64 0.22
N GLU A 28 15.64 4.79 -0.66
CA GLU A 28 16.87 5.53 -0.34
C GLU A 28 16.61 7.00 0.03
N GLU A 29 15.62 7.62 -0.61
CA GLU A 29 15.25 9.03 -0.42
C GLU A 29 14.18 9.24 0.67
N CYS A 30 13.64 8.18 1.31
CA CYS A 30 12.58 8.38 2.31
C CYS A 30 13.09 8.78 3.70
N ASP A 31 12.46 9.81 4.27
CA ASP A 31 12.54 10.12 5.70
C ASP A 31 11.59 9.25 6.53
N VAL A 32 10.47 8.84 5.93
CA VAL A 32 9.48 7.98 6.56
C VAL A 32 8.92 6.96 5.56
N LEU A 33 8.99 5.69 5.91
CA LEU A 33 8.38 4.59 5.17
C LEU A 33 7.27 3.96 6.01
N VAL A 34 6.01 4.06 5.55
CA VAL A 34 4.87 3.39 6.19
C VAL A 34 4.40 2.23 5.31
N PHE A 35 4.49 1.02 5.83
CA PHE A 35 3.97 -0.18 5.17
C PHE A 35 2.77 -0.78 5.92
N LEU A 36 1.62 -0.79 5.25
CA LEU A 36 0.36 -1.36 5.77
C LEU A 36 0.27 -2.87 5.48
N GLY A 37 0.99 -3.65 6.29
CA GLY A 37 1.08 -5.11 6.24
C GLY A 37 -0.07 -5.87 6.92
N PHE A 38 -1.32 -5.44 6.74
CA PHE A 38 -2.49 -6.08 7.37
C PHE A 38 -2.69 -7.55 6.96
N ASN A 39 -3.28 -8.34 7.87
CA ASN A 39 -3.71 -9.71 7.58
C ASN A 39 -4.62 -9.76 6.34
N ARG A 40 -4.37 -10.73 5.46
CA ARG A 40 -5.10 -10.88 4.18
C ARG A 40 -6.61 -11.01 4.33
N PHE A 41 -7.10 -11.68 5.36
CA PHE A 41 -8.53 -11.86 5.60
C PHE A 41 -9.20 -10.56 6.06
N VAL A 42 -8.48 -9.74 6.83
CA VAL A 42 -8.94 -8.39 7.18
C VAL A 42 -9.02 -7.51 5.93
N CYS A 43 -7.99 -7.52 5.08
CA CYS A 43 -8.02 -6.79 3.80
C CYS A 43 -9.17 -7.26 2.92
N PHE A 44 -9.36 -8.57 2.78
CA PHE A 44 -10.43 -9.16 1.98
C PHE A 44 -11.80 -8.73 2.49
N ARG A 45 -12.07 -8.87 3.80
CA ARG A 45 -13.33 -8.46 4.42
C ARG A 45 -13.63 -6.98 4.20
N ARG A 46 -12.62 -6.11 4.34
CA ARG A 46 -12.76 -4.66 4.11
C ARG A 46 -13.05 -4.34 2.65
N ALA A 47 -12.30 -4.94 1.73
CA ALA A 47 -12.49 -4.74 0.30
C ALA A 47 -13.87 -5.24 -0.16
N PHE A 48 -14.30 -6.41 0.32
CA PHE A 48 -15.62 -6.97 0.03
C PHE A 48 -16.76 -6.15 0.63
N SER A 49 -16.61 -5.66 1.87
CA SER A 49 -17.58 -4.76 2.50
C SER A 49 -17.73 -3.46 1.72
N ARG A 50 -16.62 -2.87 1.26
CA ARG A 50 -16.65 -1.68 0.39
C ARG A 50 -17.35 -1.98 -0.94
N TYR A 51 -17.01 -3.08 -1.59
CA TYR A 51 -17.68 -3.51 -2.81
C TYR A 51 -19.20 -3.62 -2.63
N LYS A 52 -19.66 -4.29 -1.56
CA LYS A 52 -21.11 -4.37 -1.25
C LYS A 52 -21.75 -3.00 -1.05
N LYS A 53 -21.10 -2.09 -0.35
CA LYS A 53 -21.61 -0.73 -0.08
C LYS A 53 -21.79 0.11 -1.35
N PHE A 54 -20.88 -0.02 -2.30
CA PHE A 54 -20.86 0.78 -3.54
C PHE A 54 -21.21 -0.04 -4.79
N LYS A 55 -21.82 -1.22 -4.63
CA LYS A 55 -22.18 -2.05 -5.79
C LYS A 55 -23.16 -1.30 -6.68
N GLY A 56 -22.78 -1.12 -7.95
CA GLY A 56 -23.58 -0.39 -8.93
C GLY A 56 -23.63 1.12 -8.74
N LYS A 57 -22.77 1.69 -7.87
CA LYS A 57 -22.66 3.13 -7.63
C LYS A 57 -21.20 3.59 -7.71
N PRO A 58 -20.89 4.76 -8.30
CA PRO A 58 -19.55 5.34 -8.20
C PRO A 58 -19.23 5.68 -6.75
N ARG A 59 -17.95 5.61 -6.37
CA ARG A 59 -17.52 6.11 -5.06
C ARG A 59 -17.38 7.64 -5.14
N PRO A 60 -17.68 8.37 -4.04
CA PRO A 60 -17.50 9.83 -3.99
C PRO A 60 -16.05 10.26 -4.27
N ASP A 61 -15.08 9.45 -3.85
CA ASP A 61 -13.65 9.71 -3.98
C ASP A 61 -13.01 9.07 -5.22
N LEU A 62 -13.75 8.16 -5.88
CA LEU A 62 -13.29 7.46 -7.07
C LEU A 62 -14.50 7.14 -7.96
N PRO A 63 -14.78 7.95 -9.00
CA PRO A 63 -16.01 7.85 -9.80
C PRO A 63 -15.97 6.68 -10.80
N CYS A 64 -15.53 5.51 -10.34
CA CYS A 64 -15.48 4.25 -11.09
C CYS A 64 -16.31 3.20 -10.34
N PRO A 65 -17.14 2.39 -11.03
CA PRO A 65 -17.82 1.26 -10.42
C PRO A 65 -16.83 0.29 -9.79
N GLU A 66 -17.10 -0.10 -8.55
CA GLU A 66 -16.16 -0.94 -7.82
C GLU A 66 -16.17 -2.38 -8.37
N LYS A 67 -15.02 -2.88 -8.83
CA LYS A 67 -14.85 -4.25 -9.35
C LYS A 67 -14.35 -5.17 -8.25
N PHE A 68 -15.03 -6.30 -8.04
CA PHE A 68 -14.59 -7.35 -7.13
C PHE A 68 -14.77 -8.71 -7.78
N ASP A 69 -13.83 -9.06 -8.65
CA ASP A 69 -13.80 -10.33 -9.36
C ASP A 69 -12.93 -11.37 -8.64
N PHE A 70 -12.91 -12.58 -9.21
CA PHE A 70 -12.09 -13.67 -8.69
C PHE A 70 -10.59 -13.35 -8.71
N GLU A 71 -10.10 -12.67 -9.74
CA GLU A 71 -8.68 -12.30 -9.86
C GLU A 71 -8.26 -11.35 -8.74
N PHE A 72 -9.07 -10.34 -8.44
CA PHE A 72 -8.84 -9.40 -7.36
C PHE A 72 -8.91 -10.08 -5.98
N ALA A 73 -9.91 -10.95 -5.77
CA ALA A 73 -10.01 -11.77 -4.57
C ALA A 73 -8.76 -12.65 -4.37
N LYS A 74 -8.35 -13.35 -5.43
CA LYS A 74 -7.16 -14.21 -5.44
C LYS A 74 -5.90 -13.40 -5.13
N TRP A 75 -5.79 -12.19 -5.69
CA TRP A 75 -4.68 -11.30 -5.42
C TRP A 75 -4.56 -10.91 -3.95
N ILE A 76 -5.67 -10.50 -3.33
CA ILE A 76 -5.68 -10.09 -1.91
C ILE A 76 -5.24 -11.24 -1.00
N LEU A 77 -5.73 -12.45 -1.29
CA LEU A 77 -5.56 -13.63 -0.44
C LEU A 77 -4.23 -14.35 -0.69
N TRP A 78 -3.72 -14.39 -1.93
CA TRP A 78 -2.56 -15.19 -2.30
C TRP A 78 -1.51 -14.43 -3.11
N ASP A 79 -1.81 -13.98 -4.34
CA ASP A 79 -0.76 -13.53 -5.27
C ASP A 79 -0.02 -12.27 -4.78
N GLY A 80 -0.77 -11.31 -4.23
CA GLY A 80 -0.21 -10.13 -3.57
C GLY A 80 0.54 -10.45 -2.27
N ARG A 81 0.35 -11.65 -1.72
CA ARG A 81 0.97 -12.13 -0.48
C ARG A 81 2.19 -13.02 -0.73
N ALA A 82 2.57 -13.25 -1.98
CA ALA A 82 3.70 -14.09 -2.36
C ALA A 82 4.98 -13.75 -1.58
N ARG A 83 5.71 -14.78 -1.16
CA ARG A 83 6.94 -14.62 -0.35
C ARG A 83 8.01 -13.79 -1.06
N SER A 84 8.09 -13.88 -2.38
CA SER A 84 9.00 -13.07 -3.22
C SER A 84 8.67 -11.57 -3.12
N ARG A 85 7.39 -11.19 -3.14
CA ARG A 85 6.96 -9.78 -2.99
C ARG A 85 7.34 -9.21 -1.63
N ARG A 86 7.09 -9.96 -0.55
CA ARG A 86 7.48 -9.55 0.81
C ARG A 86 9.00 -9.42 0.96
N ARG A 87 9.75 -10.39 0.43
CA ARG A 87 11.21 -10.33 0.43
C ARG A 87 11.73 -9.11 -0.31
N GLY A 88 11.19 -8.83 -1.50
CA GLY A 88 11.58 -7.65 -2.28
C GLY A 88 11.30 -6.34 -1.54
N LEU A 89 10.13 -6.22 -0.91
CA LEU A 89 9.81 -5.07 -0.07
C LEU A 89 10.80 -4.93 1.11
N TYR A 90 10.96 -5.97 1.93
CA TYR A 90 11.83 -5.89 3.11
C TYR A 90 13.29 -5.68 2.76
N SER A 91 13.76 -6.26 1.65
CA SER A 91 15.12 -6.04 1.18
C SER A 91 15.33 -4.59 0.76
N ALA A 92 14.40 -4.03 0.01
CA ALA A 92 14.49 -2.64 -0.42
C ALA A 92 14.31 -1.68 0.76
N ALA A 93 13.42 -1.97 1.71
CA ALA A 93 13.17 -1.11 2.87
C ALA A 93 14.41 -0.92 3.76
N ARG A 94 15.42 -1.81 3.66
CA ARG A 94 16.70 -1.65 4.35
C ARG A 94 17.53 -0.47 3.85
N SER A 95 17.27 0.04 2.64
CA SER A 95 17.96 1.23 2.12
C SER A 95 17.37 2.54 2.64
N CYS A 96 16.18 2.51 3.27
CA CYS A 96 15.61 3.70 3.91
C CYS A 96 16.42 4.05 5.15
N LYS A 97 17.02 5.23 5.11
CA LYS A 97 17.75 5.83 6.24
C LYS A 97 16.79 6.46 7.25
N GLY A 98 15.57 6.76 6.82
CA GLY A 98 14.50 7.29 7.64
C GLY A 98 13.81 6.28 8.55
N LYS A 99 12.69 6.69 9.15
CA LYS A 99 11.89 5.86 10.05
C LYS A 99 11.04 4.87 9.26
N VAL A 100 11.14 3.59 9.59
CA VAL A 100 10.35 2.53 8.93
C VAL A 100 9.28 2.00 9.88
N PHE A 101 8.01 2.11 9.48
CA PHE A 101 6.84 1.62 10.21
C PHE A 101 6.17 0.47 9.45
N ILE A 102 6.12 -0.71 10.07
CA ILE A 102 5.40 -1.87 9.53
C ILE A 102 4.15 -2.11 10.39
N ILE A 103 3.00 -1.70 9.86
CA ILE A 103 1.70 -1.72 10.56
C ILE A 103 0.93 -2.96 10.13
N LYS A 104 0.62 -3.84 11.08
CA LYS A 104 -0.04 -5.14 10.81
C LYS A 104 -1.46 -5.24 11.37
N LYS A 105 -1.79 -4.40 12.36
CA LYS A 105 -3.07 -4.42 13.10
C LYS A 105 -3.68 -3.03 13.15
N GLN A 106 -5.01 -2.96 13.29
CA GLN A 106 -5.73 -1.67 13.32
C GLN A 106 -5.24 -0.80 14.48
N ARG A 107 -5.11 -1.38 15.68
CA ARG A 107 -4.58 -0.66 16.86
C ARG A 107 -3.22 0.00 16.61
N GLN A 108 -2.31 -0.64 15.85
CA GLN A 108 -1.02 -0.05 15.50
C GLN A 108 -1.16 1.13 14.54
N LEU A 109 -2.14 1.08 13.63
CA LEU A 109 -2.46 2.20 12.77
C LEU A 109 -3.03 3.36 13.58
N ASP A 110 -3.94 3.08 14.51
CA ASP A 110 -4.55 4.09 15.37
C ASP A 110 -3.48 4.75 16.27
N GLU A 111 -2.59 3.95 16.89
CA GLU A 111 -1.45 4.43 17.66
C GLU A 111 -0.48 5.28 16.82
N PHE A 112 -0.27 4.92 15.54
CA PHE A 112 0.57 5.68 14.63
C PHE A 112 -0.06 7.03 14.26
N LEU A 113 -1.36 7.04 13.95
CA LEU A 113 -2.10 8.26 13.61
C LEU A 113 -2.21 9.24 14.79
N ASN A 114 -2.25 8.76 16.02
CA ASN A 114 -2.29 9.62 17.21
C ASN A 114 -0.92 10.22 17.59
N LYS A 115 0.17 9.77 16.95
CA LYS A 115 1.55 10.20 17.24
C LYS A 115 2.12 11.13 16.16
N ILE A 116 1.36 11.39 15.11
CA ILE A 116 1.66 12.35 14.04
C ILE A 116 0.75 13.55 14.26
#